data_AF-K2RGG3-F1
#
_entry.id   AF-K2RGG3-F1
#
_cell.length_a   1.000
_cell.length_b   1.000
_cell.length_c   1.000
_cell.angle_alpha   90.00
_cell.angle_beta   90.00
_cell.angle_gamma   90.00
#
_symmetry.space_group_name_H-M   'P 1'
#
loop_
_entity.id
_entity.type
_entity.pdbx_description
1 polymer ?
#
loop_
_entity_poly.entity_id
_entity_poly.type
_entity_poly.pdbx_seq_one_letter_code
_entity_poly.pdbx_strand_id
1 'polypeptide(L)'
;MGTQGTSGAPQLRCASPALPSTAASIATAAIYFRSVAAMATQVKDEAKRKADEDSGSTSLKRIRHSNSPQAKAQAEAPADPKHPCPAAKPVSFREKPVVLEERNGEIEFRVVNNDGERESTIILTGLKRIFQKQLPKMPKGYIARLVYDRTHLSMAIVKKPLEVVGGITYRPFITRQFAEIVFCAISSDQQVKGYGAHLMSHLKDYVKASTKEQIMHFLTYADNYAIGYFKKQGFTKDIMLPIPQWMGYIKDYEGGTLMQCSMVQKIRYLEVGWMLLRQKEAVHAKIRAVSRSYDIHPPPAQWQKGPITKIDPLFVPAIKATGWSSDMDELSRAPRHGPNYNQLLRLLNDIQNNTNAWPFLHPVNKDEVADYYDVIKEPMDLETMEQKHERDMYHTLEDFIKDAMIMFNNCRRYNDENTPYAKAANKLEKFMWSRIREIPEWSHLEVEDLRP
;
A
#
# COMPACT_ATOMS: atom_id res chain seq x y z
N MET A 1 -23.15 37.59 53.33
CA MET A 1 -23.28 38.94 52.72
C MET A 1 -22.59 38.81 51.36
N GLY A 2 -23.25 38.90 50.19
CA GLY A 2 -24.03 40.04 49.70
C GLY A 2 -23.06 41.03 49.04
N THR A 3 -23.18 41.48 47.78
CA THR A 3 -24.32 41.49 46.83
C THR A 3 -23.87 41.64 45.35
N GLN A 4 -24.86 41.46 44.45
CA GLN A 4 -25.03 41.95 43.06
C GLN A 4 -24.26 43.26 42.69
N GLY A 5 -23.99 43.63 41.42
CA GLY A 5 -24.36 43.09 40.10
C GLY A 5 -24.29 44.18 39.00
N THR A 6 -24.65 43.87 37.73
CA THR A 6 -24.78 44.81 36.55
C THR A 6 -23.46 45.43 36.03
N SER A 7 -23.32 45.95 34.79
CA SER A 7 -23.91 45.68 33.45
C SER A 7 -23.18 46.55 32.41
N GLY A 8 -23.04 46.12 31.14
CA GLY A 8 -22.68 47.06 30.05
C GLY A 8 -21.92 46.45 28.86
N ALA A 9 -22.57 46.40 27.69
CA ALA A 9 -21.92 46.16 26.40
C ALA A 9 -21.55 47.48 25.71
N PRO A 10 -20.74 47.44 24.65
CA PRO A 10 -21.23 48.05 23.40
C PRO A 10 -21.09 47.16 22.16
N GLN A 11 -21.91 47.45 21.15
CA GLN A 11 -21.96 46.77 19.84
C GLN A 11 -21.16 47.53 18.77
N LEU A 12 -20.66 46.78 17.77
CA LEU A 12 -20.47 47.17 16.34
C LEU A 12 -20.13 45.84 15.60
N ARG A 13 -20.95 45.26 14.69
CA ARG A 13 -21.34 45.68 13.32
C ARG A 13 -20.14 46.11 12.47
N CYS A 14 -19.84 45.60 11.27
CA CYS A 14 -20.40 44.54 10.40
C CYS A 14 -19.20 43.87 9.64
N ALA A 15 -19.30 42.93 8.68
CA ALA A 15 -20.39 42.43 7.84
C ALA A 15 -20.16 40.96 7.38
N SER A 16 -20.97 40.46 6.44
CA SER A 16 -20.74 39.23 5.67
C SER A 16 -21.29 39.37 4.24
N PRO A 17 -20.75 38.66 3.24
CA PRO A 17 -21.48 38.27 2.03
C PRO A 17 -21.70 36.74 2.05
N ALA A 18 -22.94 36.24 2.18
CA ALA A 18 -23.95 36.15 1.13
C ALA A 18 -23.65 35.07 0.07
N LEU A 19 -24.15 33.86 0.32
CA LEU A 19 -24.36 32.80 -0.67
C LEU A 19 -25.67 33.06 -1.46
N PRO A 20 -25.72 32.86 -2.78
CA PRO A 20 -26.97 32.72 -3.51
C PRO A 20 -27.44 31.26 -3.51
N SER A 21 -28.68 31.03 -3.07
CA SER A 21 -29.41 29.78 -3.33
C SER A 21 -30.16 29.87 -4.66
N THR A 22 -30.06 28.85 -5.52
CA THR A 22 -31.08 28.57 -6.54
C THR A 22 -31.37 27.08 -6.61
N ALA A 23 -32.56 26.70 -6.16
CA ALA A 23 -33.14 25.38 -6.37
C ALA A 23 -34.49 25.55 -7.05
N ALA A 24 -34.57 25.32 -8.36
CA ALA A 24 -35.81 25.08 -9.11
C ALA A 24 -35.51 24.65 -10.56
N SER A 25 -36.41 23.84 -11.13
CA SER A 25 -36.45 23.30 -12.50
C SER A 25 -35.70 21.97 -12.69
N ILE A 26 -36.30 20.82 -12.34
CA ILE A 26 -37.35 20.07 -13.09
C ILE A 26 -36.75 19.14 -14.16
N ALA A 27 -37.25 17.91 -14.14
CA ALA A 27 -36.87 16.79 -14.99
C ALA A 27 -36.90 17.08 -16.51
N THR A 28 -35.95 16.49 -17.25
CA THR A 28 -36.14 15.75 -18.53
C THR A 28 -34.77 15.26 -19.02
N ALA A 29 -34.47 13.96 -18.87
CA ALA A 29 -33.43 13.22 -19.63
C ALA A 29 -33.39 11.71 -19.31
N ALA A 30 -34.52 11.11 -18.92
CA ALA A 30 -34.75 9.70 -19.25
C ALA A 30 -35.31 9.65 -20.68
N ILE A 31 -35.09 8.54 -21.39
CA ILE A 31 -35.42 8.35 -22.82
C ILE A 31 -34.42 9.02 -23.78
N TYR A 32 -33.35 8.30 -24.14
CA TYR A 32 -33.06 8.03 -25.55
C TYR A 32 -32.24 6.73 -25.73
N PHE A 33 -32.88 5.77 -26.40
CA PHE A 33 -32.31 4.64 -27.15
C PHE A 33 -31.58 3.49 -26.43
N ARG A 34 -32.40 2.49 -26.07
CA ARG A 34 -32.14 1.08 -26.45
C ARG A 34 -32.23 0.93 -27.99
N SER A 35 -31.79 -0.24 -28.50
CA SER A 35 -31.69 -0.62 -29.92
C SER A 35 -30.41 -0.07 -30.57
N VAL A 36 -29.59 -0.85 -31.28
CA VAL A 36 -29.84 -2.12 -31.99
C VAL A 36 -28.83 -3.20 -31.58
N ALA A 37 -29.27 -4.47 -31.60
CA ALA A 37 -28.39 -5.64 -31.58
C ALA A 37 -28.74 -6.57 -32.76
N ALA A 38 -27.77 -7.42 -33.13
CA ALA A 38 -27.83 -8.52 -34.10
C ALA A 38 -27.88 -8.18 -35.61
N MET A 39 -26.84 -8.61 -36.34
CA MET A 39 -26.85 -9.65 -37.40
C MET A 39 -25.45 -9.61 -38.08
N ALA A 40 -24.64 -10.68 -37.94
CA ALA A 40 -24.48 -11.81 -38.88
C ALA A 40 -23.51 -11.46 -40.04
N THR A 41 -22.57 -12.26 -40.55
CA THR A 41 -22.06 -13.63 -40.36
C THR A 41 -20.88 -13.80 -41.34
N GLN A 42 -19.84 -14.55 -40.98
CA GLN A 42 -18.89 -15.34 -41.81
C GLN A 42 -18.53 -14.91 -43.27
N VAL A 43 -17.22 -15.01 -43.62
CA VAL A 43 -16.69 -15.92 -44.67
C VAL A 43 -15.15 -16.07 -44.56
N LYS A 44 -14.73 -17.31 -44.87
CA LYS A 44 -13.43 -17.96 -45.16
C LYS A 44 -12.36 -17.16 -45.95
N ASP A 45 -11.14 -17.65 -46.22
CA ASP A 45 -10.13 -18.60 -45.63
C ASP A 45 -8.94 -18.69 -46.65
N GLU A 46 -7.90 -19.50 -46.39
CA GLU A 46 -6.71 -19.80 -47.24
C GLU A 46 -5.65 -18.67 -47.40
N ALA A 47 -4.34 -18.77 -47.10
CA ALA A 47 -3.28 -19.80 -47.09
C ALA A 47 -2.43 -19.88 -48.39
N LYS A 48 -1.08 -19.74 -48.27
CA LYS A 48 -0.04 -20.82 -48.52
C LYS A 48 1.41 -20.29 -48.74
N ARG A 49 2.29 -20.62 -47.77
CA ARG A 49 3.75 -20.91 -47.79
C ARG A 49 4.63 -20.62 -49.03
N LYS A 50 5.86 -20.13 -48.79
CA LYS A 50 7.12 -20.92 -48.94
C LYS A 50 8.37 -20.25 -48.29
N ALA A 51 9.35 -21.07 -47.93
CA ALA A 51 10.73 -20.73 -47.55
C ALA A 51 11.69 -21.10 -48.75
N ASP A 52 13.02 -21.02 -48.75
CA ASP A 52 14.04 -21.14 -47.68
C ASP A 52 15.45 -20.63 -48.12
N GLU A 53 16.41 -20.57 -47.17
CA GLU A 53 17.90 -20.71 -47.32
C GLU A 53 18.73 -19.69 -48.16
N ASP A 54 20.04 -19.46 -47.95
CA ASP A 54 21.04 -19.66 -46.86
C ASP A 54 22.28 -18.77 -47.20
N SER A 55 22.97 -18.04 -46.30
CA SER A 55 24.22 -18.47 -45.63
C SER A 55 25.13 -17.25 -45.32
N GLY A 56 26.23 -17.44 -44.56
CA GLY A 56 27.49 -16.73 -44.84
C GLY A 56 27.88 -15.49 -43.99
N SER A 57 28.22 -15.71 -42.72
CA SER A 57 28.85 -14.72 -41.82
C SER A 57 30.11 -14.01 -42.37
N THR A 58 30.27 -12.71 -42.09
CA THR A 58 31.57 -12.17 -41.64
C THR A 58 31.44 -10.93 -40.72
N SER A 59 32.39 -10.80 -39.80
CA SER A 59 32.42 -9.89 -38.66
C SER A 59 32.53 -8.39 -39.01
N LEU A 60 31.99 -7.50 -38.16
CA LEU A 60 32.69 -6.30 -37.65
C LEU A 60 31.90 -5.58 -36.52
N LYS A 61 32.61 -4.80 -35.70
CA LYS A 61 32.16 -4.23 -34.41
C LYS A 61 31.05 -3.18 -34.58
N ARG A 62 29.92 -3.33 -33.86
CA ARG A 62 28.80 -2.36 -33.88
C ARG A 62 28.78 -1.45 -32.66
N ILE A 63 29.33 -0.25 -32.82
CA ILE A 63 29.15 0.87 -31.88
C ILE A 63 27.68 1.34 -31.98
N ARG A 64 27.03 1.60 -30.83
CA ARG A 64 25.65 2.12 -30.78
C ARG A 64 25.64 3.64 -30.97
N HIS A 65 25.33 4.11 -32.17
CA HIS A 65 24.87 5.49 -32.38
C HIS A 65 23.35 5.57 -32.25
N SER A 66 22.88 6.59 -31.51
CA SER A 66 21.47 6.93 -31.35
C SER A 66 20.99 7.82 -32.50
N ASN A 67 20.12 7.29 -33.36
CA ASN A 67 19.50 8.08 -34.44
C ASN A 67 18.14 8.62 -34.00
N SER A 68 18.06 9.93 -33.78
CA SER A 68 16.82 10.70 -33.77
C SER A 68 16.39 11.05 -35.21
N PRO A 69 15.14 10.79 -35.64
CA PRO A 69 14.70 11.14 -37.00
C PRO A 69 14.57 12.65 -37.19
N GLN A 70 15.09 13.17 -38.32
CA GLN A 70 14.92 14.55 -38.74
C GLN A 70 13.47 14.81 -39.21
N ALA A 71 12.85 15.88 -38.73
CA ALA A 71 11.57 16.35 -39.24
C ALA A 71 11.75 17.10 -40.57
N LYS A 72 11.00 16.71 -41.60
CA LYS A 72 10.86 17.51 -42.83
C LYS A 72 9.84 18.61 -42.58
N ALA A 73 10.20 19.86 -42.90
CA ALA A 73 9.27 20.97 -42.87
C ALA A 73 8.27 20.88 -44.03
N GLN A 74 6.98 20.99 -43.71
CA GLN A 74 5.94 21.45 -44.63
C GLN A 74 5.31 22.70 -44.00
N ALA A 75 5.09 23.73 -44.82
CA ALA A 75 4.57 25.00 -44.37
C ALA A 75 3.03 24.98 -44.38
N GLU A 76 2.43 25.36 -43.25
CA GLU A 76 1.00 25.71 -43.18
C GLU A 76 0.83 27.17 -42.77
N ALA A 77 -0.24 27.78 -43.29
CA ALA A 77 -0.56 29.19 -43.15
C ALA A 77 -1.26 29.50 -41.80
N PRO A 78 -1.62 30.76 -41.47
CA PRO A 78 -1.80 31.19 -40.08
C PRO A 78 -3.03 30.58 -39.40
N ALA A 79 -2.90 30.34 -38.09
CA ALA A 79 -3.88 29.62 -37.28
C ALA A 79 -5.14 30.46 -36.96
N ASP A 80 -6.29 29.86 -37.21
CA ASP A 80 -7.61 30.32 -36.76
C ASP A 80 -7.79 30.04 -35.24
N PRO A 81 -8.28 31.00 -34.42
CA PRO A 81 -8.34 30.85 -32.96
C PRO A 81 -9.55 30.03 -32.48
N LYS A 82 -9.63 28.75 -32.89
CA LYS A 82 -10.62 27.77 -32.41
C LYS A 82 -10.01 26.39 -32.21
N HIS A 83 -9.29 26.20 -31.11
CA HIS A 83 -9.06 24.86 -30.57
C HIS A 83 -10.16 24.51 -29.55
N PRO A 84 -11.03 23.53 -29.83
CA PRO A 84 -11.86 22.92 -28.80
C PRO A 84 -10.95 22.25 -27.77
N CYS A 85 -11.36 22.23 -26.50
CA CYS A 85 -10.72 21.36 -25.51
C CYS A 85 -10.64 19.93 -26.08
N PRO A 86 -9.47 19.25 -26.02
CA PRO A 86 -9.36 17.89 -26.54
C PRO A 86 -10.35 17.00 -25.79
N ALA A 87 -11.35 16.50 -26.51
CA ALA A 87 -12.39 15.64 -25.97
C ALA A 87 -11.72 14.47 -25.22
N ALA A 88 -12.16 14.24 -23.98
CA ALA A 88 -11.54 13.24 -23.13
C ALA A 88 -11.65 11.85 -23.80
N LYS A 89 -10.53 11.32 -24.27
CA LYS A 89 -10.46 9.95 -24.78
C LYS A 89 -10.92 9.02 -23.66
N PRO A 90 -11.87 8.09 -23.90
CA PRO A 90 -12.35 7.19 -22.85
C PRO A 90 -11.17 6.40 -22.30
N VAL A 91 -10.93 6.53 -20.99
CA VAL A 91 -9.76 5.92 -20.36
C VAL A 91 -9.93 4.40 -20.33
N SER A 92 -9.02 3.66 -20.97
CA SER A 92 -9.05 2.21 -20.96
C SER A 92 -8.63 1.67 -19.58
N PHE A 93 -9.57 1.02 -18.90
CA PHE A 93 -9.26 0.28 -17.67
C PHE A 93 -8.59 -1.04 -18.04
N ARG A 94 -7.30 -1.19 -17.73
CA ARG A 94 -6.58 -2.45 -17.92
C ARG A 94 -6.97 -3.42 -16.79
N GLU A 95 -7.94 -4.29 -17.08
CA GLU A 95 -8.36 -5.36 -16.19
C GLU A 95 -7.19 -6.31 -15.86
N LYS A 96 -7.21 -6.90 -14.65
CA LYS A 96 -6.23 -7.92 -14.24
C LYS A 96 -6.57 -9.26 -14.90
N PRO A 97 -5.59 -10.12 -15.22
CA PRO A 97 -5.84 -11.43 -15.85
C PRO A 97 -6.91 -12.27 -15.13
N VAL A 98 -6.86 -12.33 -13.79
CA VAL A 98 -7.85 -13.05 -12.96
C VAL A 98 -9.30 -12.59 -13.17
N VAL A 99 -9.53 -11.29 -13.44
CA VAL A 99 -10.88 -10.75 -13.70
C VAL A 99 -11.38 -11.18 -15.08
N LEU A 100 -10.47 -11.28 -16.05
CA LEU A 100 -10.78 -11.79 -17.39
C LEU A 100 -11.08 -13.29 -17.35
N GLU A 101 -10.29 -14.08 -16.61
CA GLU A 101 -10.53 -15.52 -16.39
C GLU A 101 -11.89 -15.78 -15.71
N GLU A 102 -12.27 -14.97 -14.72
CA GLU A 102 -13.59 -15.04 -14.07
C GLU A 102 -14.70 -14.66 -15.05
N ARG A 103 -14.55 -13.58 -15.82
CA ARG A 103 -15.55 -13.14 -16.82
C ARG A 103 -15.71 -14.13 -17.97
N ASN A 104 -14.64 -14.83 -18.34
CA ASN A 104 -14.67 -15.94 -19.30
C ASN A 104 -15.27 -17.22 -18.68
N GLY A 105 -15.46 -17.26 -17.36
CA GLY A 105 -15.96 -18.43 -16.64
C GLY A 105 -14.97 -19.59 -16.56
N GLU A 106 -13.66 -19.33 -16.67
CA GLU A 106 -12.61 -20.34 -16.46
C GLU A 106 -12.43 -20.67 -14.98
N ILE A 107 -12.52 -19.63 -14.14
CA ILE A 107 -12.48 -19.71 -12.68
C ILE A 107 -13.82 -19.27 -12.08
N GLU A 108 -14.11 -19.77 -10.88
CA GLU A 108 -15.28 -19.42 -10.08
C GLU A 108 -14.90 -19.32 -8.60
N PHE A 109 -15.58 -18.43 -7.87
CA PHE A 109 -15.43 -18.25 -6.43
C PHE A 109 -16.60 -18.92 -5.72
N ARG A 110 -16.32 -20.02 -5.01
CA ARG A 110 -17.33 -20.77 -4.25
C ARG A 110 -17.05 -20.68 -2.75
N VAL A 111 -18.09 -20.42 -1.96
CA VAL A 111 -18.02 -20.53 -0.49
C VAL A 111 -18.59 -21.89 -0.10
N VAL A 112 -17.78 -22.69 0.60
CA VAL A 112 -18.10 -24.05 1.02
C VAL A 112 -17.90 -24.22 2.53
N ASN A 113 -18.68 -25.12 3.13
CA ASN A 113 -18.53 -25.61 4.50
C ASN A 113 -18.63 -27.14 4.51
N ASN A 114 -18.49 -27.76 5.70
CA ASN A 114 -18.70 -29.20 5.86
C ASN A 114 -20.21 -29.53 6.04
N ASP A 115 -20.96 -29.30 4.97
CA ASP A 115 -22.36 -29.69 4.77
C ASP A 115 -22.55 -31.21 4.66
N GLY A 116 -21.54 -31.93 4.16
CA GLY A 116 -21.58 -33.36 3.84
C GLY A 116 -21.73 -33.64 2.34
N GLU A 117 -21.83 -32.61 1.51
CA GLU A 117 -21.95 -32.75 0.06
C GLU A 117 -20.64 -33.19 -0.61
N ARG A 118 -20.78 -33.91 -1.72
CA ARG A 118 -19.63 -34.45 -2.44
C ARG A 118 -18.74 -33.35 -3.02
N GLU A 119 -19.34 -32.31 -3.63
CA GLU A 119 -18.58 -31.19 -4.21
C GLU A 119 -17.86 -30.38 -3.13
N SER A 120 -18.57 -30.00 -2.07
CA SER A 120 -18.00 -29.31 -0.90
C SER A 120 -16.83 -30.11 -0.30
N THR A 121 -16.99 -31.43 -0.14
CA THR A 121 -15.93 -32.32 0.36
C THR A 121 -14.70 -32.35 -0.57
N ILE A 122 -14.89 -32.37 -1.90
CA ILE A 122 -13.79 -32.31 -2.87
C ILE A 122 -13.04 -30.98 -2.76
N ILE A 123 -13.76 -29.86 -2.72
CA ILE A 123 -13.18 -28.51 -2.64
C ILE A 123 -12.42 -28.32 -1.32
N LEU A 124 -13.01 -28.68 -0.18
CA LEU A 124 -12.35 -28.63 1.13
C LEU A 124 -11.10 -29.52 1.19
N THR A 125 -11.14 -30.70 0.53
CA THR A 125 -9.97 -31.59 0.44
C THR A 125 -8.86 -30.99 -0.42
N GLY A 126 -9.20 -30.30 -1.51
CA GLY A 126 -8.25 -29.54 -2.32
C GLY A 126 -7.61 -28.39 -1.53
N LEU A 127 -8.42 -27.57 -0.86
CA LEU A 127 -7.94 -26.50 0.02
C LEU A 127 -7.01 -27.01 1.12
N LYS A 128 -7.40 -28.07 1.84
CA LYS A 128 -6.56 -28.73 2.84
C LYS A 128 -5.18 -29.10 2.28
N ARG A 129 -5.10 -29.68 1.07
CA ARG A 129 -3.83 -30.04 0.43
C ARG A 129 -2.97 -28.80 0.12
N ILE A 130 -3.59 -27.70 -0.32
CA ILE A 130 -2.90 -26.43 -0.56
C ILE A 130 -2.37 -25.84 0.75
N PHE A 131 -3.20 -25.70 1.78
CA PHE A 131 -2.77 -25.20 3.09
C PHE A 131 -1.64 -26.05 3.68
N GLN A 132 -1.73 -27.38 3.62
CA GLN A 132 -0.67 -28.29 4.08
C GLN A 132 0.64 -28.20 3.29
N LYS A 133 0.63 -27.65 2.06
CA LYS A 133 1.83 -27.40 1.24
C LYS A 133 2.39 -25.99 1.43
N GLN A 134 1.53 -24.98 1.56
CA GLN A 134 1.92 -23.56 1.64
C GLN A 134 2.20 -23.08 3.07
N LEU A 135 1.66 -23.76 4.10
CA LEU A 135 1.84 -23.41 5.52
C LEU A 135 2.59 -24.52 6.26
N PRO A 136 3.90 -24.74 5.98
CA PRO A 136 4.66 -25.87 6.53
C PRO A 136 4.85 -25.81 8.06
N LYS A 137 4.75 -24.61 8.67
CA LYS A 137 4.78 -24.43 10.13
C LYS A 137 3.52 -24.99 10.83
N MET A 138 2.40 -25.08 10.12
CA MET A 138 1.11 -25.47 10.70
C MET A 138 0.94 -27.01 10.70
N PRO A 139 0.61 -27.65 11.83
CA PRO A 139 0.45 -29.10 11.88
C PRO A 139 -0.62 -29.61 10.91
N LYS A 140 -0.30 -30.62 10.10
CA LYS A 140 -1.20 -31.16 9.07
C LYS A 140 -2.56 -31.62 9.60
N GLY A 141 -2.59 -32.20 10.80
CA GLY A 141 -3.83 -32.60 11.49
C GLY A 141 -4.65 -31.41 11.97
N TYR A 142 -4.01 -30.33 12.41
CA TYR A 142 -4.67 -29.09 12.83
C TYR A 142 -5.38 -28.41 11.65
N ILE A 143 -4.69 -28.27 10.51
CA ILE A 143 -5.27 -27.76 9.26
C ILE A 143 -6.51 -28.59 8.88
N ALA A 144 -6.39 -29.91 8.86
CA ALA A 144 -7.50 -30.79 8.49
C ALA A 144 -8.70 -30.61 9.43
N ARG A 145 -8.47 -30.52 10.75
CA ARG A 145 -9.52 -30.36 11.75
C ARG A 145 -10.31 -29.07 11.56
N LEU A 146 -9.66 -27.94 11.26
CA LEU A 146 -10.33 -26.65 11.07
C LEU A 146 -10.97 -26.49 9.68
N VAL A 147 -10.36 -27.02 8.61
CA VAL A 147 -10.95 -26.95 7.25
C VAL A 147 -12.24 -27.76 7.15
N TYR A 148 -12.37 -28.87 7.87
CA TYR A 148 -13.61 -29.65 7.94
C TYR A 148 -14.49 -29.30 9.15
N ASP A 149 -14.19 -28.24 9.92
CA ASP A 149 -15.03 -27.79 11.02
C ASP A 149 -16.29 -27.09 10.47
N ARG A 150 -17.47 -27.49 10.95
CA ARG A 150 -18.76 -26.92 10.50
C ARG A 150 -18.95 -25.45 10.87
N THR A 151 -18.19 -24.95 11.85
CA THR A 151 -18.20 -23.54 12.26
C THR A 151 -17.32 -22.65 11.38
N HIS A 152 -16.51 -23.24 10.50
CA HIS A 152 -15.63 -22.52 9.59
C HIS A 152 -16.20 -22.53 8.17
N LEU A 153 -16.02 -21.42 7.48
CA LEU A 153 -16.36 -21.24 6.07
C LEU A 153 -15.08 -21.12 5.26
N SER A 154 -15.05 -21.72 4.08
CA SER A 154 -13.91 -21.60 3.17
C SER A 154 -14.36 -21.03 1.83
N MET A 155 -13.81 -19.89 1.46
CA MET A 155 -13.93 -19.35 0.10
C MET A 155 -12.81 -19.93 -0.76
N ALA A 156 -13.17 -20.73 -1.75
CA ALA A 156 -12.27 -21.38 -2.69
C ALA A 156 -12.30 -20.70 -4.07
N ILE A 157 -11.14 -20.62 -4.70
CA ILE A 157 -11.00 -20.40 -6.14
C ILE A 157 -10.99 -21.78 -6.80
N VAL A 158 -12.02 -22.07 -7.59
CA VAL A 158 -12.12 -23.31 -8.36
C VAL A 158 -11.93 -22.98 -9.83
N LYS A 159 -11.10 -23.76 -10.54
CA LYS A 159 -10.96 -23.74 -11.99
C LYS A 159 -11.70 -24.94 -12.56
N LYS A 160 -12.45 -24.74 -13.65
CA LYS A 160 -13.22 -25.84 -14.27
C LYS A 160 -12.29 -26.96 -14.77
N PRO A 161 -12.64 -28.24 -14.57
CA PRO A 161 -13.93 -28.74 -14.09
C PRO A 161 -14.14 -28.69 -12.57
N LEU A 162 -13.10 -28.87 -11.73
CA LEU A 162 -13.19 -28.86 -10.26
C LEU A 162 -11.81 -28.76 -9.57
N GLU A 163 -10.84 -28.09 -10.19
CA GLU A 163 -9.48 -27.92 -9.67
C GLU A 163 -9.42 -26.75 -8.68
N VAL A 164 -8.94 -26.98 -7.45
CA VAL A 164 -8.80 -25.90 -6.46
C VAL A 164 -7.46 -25.18 -6.67
N VAL A 165 -7.51 -23.86 -6.88
CA VAL A 165 -6.31 -23.01 -7.09
C VAL A 165 -5.80 -22.40 -5.77
N GLY A 166 -6.71 -22.11 -4.85
CA GLY A 166 -6.40 -21.45 -3.57
C GLY A 166 -7.67 -21.12 -2.80
N GLY A 167 -7.52 -20.56 -1.60
CA GLY A 167 -8.67 -20.15 -0.80
C GLY A 167 -8.32 -19.48 0.52
N ILE A 168 -9.37 -18.99 1.17
CA ILE A 168 -9.34 -18.45 2.53
C ILE A 168 -10.34 -19.22 3.39
N THR A 169 -9.88 -19.81 4.49
CA THR A 169 -10.74 -20.35 5.56
C THR A 169 -10.87 -19.32 6.65
N TYR A 170 -12.11 -18.98 7.01
CA TYR A 170 -12.45 -17.99 8.01
C TYR A 170 -13.60 -18.45 8.92
N ARG A 171 -13.69 -17.85 10.10
CA ARG A 171 -14.71 -18.15 11.11
C ARG A 171 -15.48 -16.88 11.47
N PRO A 172 -16.77 -16.75 11.09
CA PRO A 172 -17.55 -15.55 11.37
C PRO A 172 -18.07 -15.51 12.82
N PHE A 173 -17.87 -14.38 13.50
CA PHE A 173 -18.45 -14.10 14.82
C PHE A 173 -19.48 -12.97 14.70
N ILE A 174 -20.64 -13.30 14.15
CA ILE A 174 -21.71 -12.33 13.79
C ILE A 174 -22.09 -11.43 14.99
N THR A 175 -22.30 -12.02 16.18
CA THR A 175 -22.64 -11.29 17.42
C THR A 175 -21.54 -10.35 17.92
N ARG A 176 -20.30 -10.54 17.45
CA ARG A 176 -19.12 -9.75 17.82
C ARG A 176 -18.60 -8.91 16.65
N GLN A 177 -19.33 -8.82 15.54
CA GLN A 177 -19.06 -7.94 14.38
C GLN A 177 -17.69 -8.15 13.68
N PHE A 178 -17.00 -9.26 13.95
CA PHE A 178 -15.72 -9.61 13.32
C PHE A 178 -15.73 -11.03 12.76
N ALA A 179 -14.80 -11.34 11.87
CA ALA A 179 -14.46 -12.71 11.51
C ALA A 179 -12.95 -12.96 11.62
N GLU A 180 -12.60 -14.15 12.07
CA GLU A 180 -11.21 -14.63 12.15
C GLU A 180 -10.82 -15.25 10.81
N ILE A 181 -9.73 -14.78 10.20
CA ILE A 181 -9.11 -15.46 9.06
C ILE A 181 -8.09 -16.45 9.63
N VAL A 182 -8.34 -17.74 9.39
CA VAL A 182 -7.56 -18.85 9.95
C VAL A 182 -6.47 -19.28 8.98
N PHE A 183 -6.82 -19.45 7.70
CA PHE A 183 -5.86 -19.81 6.64
C PHE A 183 -6.09 -18.97 5.39
N CYS A 184 -5.02 -18.53 4.74
CA CYS A 184 -5.05 -17.84 3.45
C CYS A 184 -3.87 -18.35 2.60
N ALA A 185 -4.13 -19.06 1.51
CA ALA A 185 -3.08 -19.62 0.66
C ALA A 185 -3.54 -19.86 -0.79
N ILE A 186 -2.57 -19.90 -1.70
CA ILE A 186 -2.75 -20.11 -3.14
C ILE A 186 -1.65 -21.04 -3.61
N SER A 187 -1.95 -21.95 -4.55
CA SER A 187 -0.92 -22.82 -5.13
C SER A 187 0.21 -22.01 -5.73
N SER A 188 1.45 -22.44 -5.47
CA SER A 188 2.68 -21.77 -5.91
C SER A 188 2.68 -21.45 -7.41
N ASP A 189 2.14 -22.35 -8.22
CA ASP A 189 2.08 -22.28 -9.69
C ASP A 189 1.18 -21.13 -10.20
N GLN A 190 0.34 -20.60 -9.32
CA GLN A 190 -0.62 -19.52 -9.59
C GLN A 190 -0.35 -18.26 -8.74
N GLN A 191 0.72 -18.23 -7.95
CA GLN A 191 1.13 -17.03 -7.22
C GLN A 191 1.54 -15.90 -8.19
N VAL A 192 1.63 -14.66 -7.69
CA VAL A 192 1.94 -13.43 -8.47
C VAL A 192 0.88 -12.99 -9.50
N LYS A 193 0.05 -13.89 -10.06
CA LYS A 193 -1.03 -13.55 -11.03
C LYS A 193 -2.18 -12.68 -10.48
N GLY A 194 -2.19 -12.42 -9.17
CA GLY A 194 -3.13 -11.51 -8.52
C GLY A 194 -4.36 -12.15 -7.88
N TYR A 195 -4.52 -13.48 -7.97
CA TYR A 195 -5.63 -14.23 -7.36
C TYR A 195 -5.85 -13.89 -5.87
N GLY A 196 -4.81 -13.66 -5.08
CA GLY A 196 -4.96 -13.39 -3.64
C GLY A 196 -5.63 -12.06 -3.32
N ALA A 197 -5.28 -11.00 -4.06
CA ALA A 197 -5.97 -9.72 -3.94
C ALA A 197 -7.43 -9.84 -4.40
N HIS A 198 -7.69 -10.60 -5.46
CA HIS A 198 -9.04 -10.79 -5.98
C HIS A 198 -9.94 -11.62 -5.06
N LEU A 199 -9.39 -12.70 -4.49
CA LEU A 199 -10.01 -13.53 -3.46
C LEU A 199 -10.33 -12.73 -2.19
N MET A 200 -9.45 -11.83 -1.76
CA MET A 200 -9.72 -10.96 -0.62
C MET A 200 -10.81 -9.92 -0.94
N SER A 201 -10.87 -9.38 -2.16
CA SER A 201 -11.98 -8.52 -2.59
C SER A 201 -13.32 -9.27 -2.58
N HIS A 202 -13.34 -10.49 -3.15
CA HIS A 202 -14.52 -11.38 -3.10
C HIS A 202 -14.95 -11.70 -1.67
N LEU A 203 -14.00 -12.04 -0.78
CA LEU A 203 -14.29 -12.33 0.62
C LEU A 203 -14.92 -11.12 1.33
N LYS A 204 -14.37 -9.92 1.14
CA LYS A 204 -14.90 -8.69 1.73
C LYS A 204 -16.32 -8.39 1.26
N ASP A 205 -16.56 -8.43 -0.05
CA ASP A 205 -17.89 -8.15 -0.60
C ASP A 205 -18.91 -9.24 -0.22
N TYR A 206 -18.50 -10.51 -0.19
CA TYR A 206 -19.34 -11.63 0.26
C TYR A 206 -19.71 -11.53 1.74
N VAL A 207 -18.74 -11.29 2.64
CA VAL A 207 -19.00 -11.19 4.09
C VAL A 207 -19.90 -10.00 4.40
N LYS A 208 -19.69 -8.85 3.76
CA LYS A 208 -20.57 -7.69 3.89
C LYS A 208 -22.00 -7.99 3.43
N ALA A 209 -22.17 -8.61 2.25
CA ALA A 209 -23.48 -8.92 1.70
C ALA A 209 -24.23 -9.99 2.51
N SER A 210 -23.56 -11.11 2.84
CA SER A 210 -24.15 -12.24 3.57
C SER A 210 -24.54 -11.89 5.01
N THR A 211 -23.75 -11.06 5.70
CA THR A 211 -24.02 -10.65 7.09
C THR A 211 -24.83 -9.36 7.22
N LYS A 212 -25.32 -8.78 6.11
CA LYS A 212 -26.01 -7.48 6.08
C LYS A 212 -25.22 -6.39 6.84
N GLU A 213 -23.94 -6.29 6.52
CA GLU A 213 -22.97 -5.35 7.12
C GLU A 213 -22.76 -5.48 8.64
N GLN A 214 -23.14 -6.61 9.26
CA GLN A 214 -22.85 -6.87 10.68
C GLN A 214 -21.38 -7.18 10.93
N ILE A 215 -20.72 -7.94 10.04
CA ILE A 215 -19.27 -8.18 10.13
C ILE A 215 -18.54 -7.11 9.31
N MET A 216 -17.86 -6.22 10.01
CA MET A 216 -17.10 -5.10 9.43
C MET A 216 -15.59 -5.21 9.65
N HIS A 217 -15.14 -6.16 10.47
CA HIS A 217 -13.74 -6.34 10.83
C HIS A 217 -13.24 -7.75 10.54
N PHE A 218 -12.00 -7.87 10.08
CA PHE A 218 -11.26 -9.13 10.05
C PHE A 218 -10.09 -9.07 11.02
N LEU A 219 -9.90 -10.15 11.77
CA LEU A 219 -8.70 -10.41 12.58
C LEU A 219 -7.96 -11.61 11.99
N THR A 220 -6.63 -11.55 11.97
CA THR A 220 -5.78 -12.66 11.50
C THR A 220 -4.47 -12.64 12.25
N TYR A 221 -3.91 -13.80 12.55
CA TYR A 221 -2.48 -13.92 12.80
C TYR A 221 -1.78 -14.08 11.45
N ALA A 222 -0.74 -13.29 11.22
CA ALA A 222 0.04 -13.29 9.99
C ALA A 222 1.48 -13.71 10.28
N ASP A 223 1.98 -14.71 9.54
CA ASP A 223 3.42 -14.98 9.45
C ASP A 223 4.17 -13.75 8.93
N ASN A 224 5.43 -13.55 9.34
CA ASN A 224 6.28 -12.43 8.91
C ASN A 224 6.33 -12.23 7.39
N TYR A 225 6.35 -13.32 6.61
CA TYR A 225 6.32 -13.28 5.14
C TYR A 225 4.97 -12.80 4.56
N ALA A 226 3.87 -12.95 5.30
CA ALA A 226 2.52 -12.59 4.89
C ALA A 226 2.12 -11.15 5.29
N ILE A 227 2.80 -10.52 6.25
CA ILE A 227 2.51 -9.14 6.71
C ILE A 227 2.43 -8.16 5.52
N GLY A 228 3.37 -8.26 4.56
CA GLY A 228 3.36 -7.41 3.36
C GLY A 228 2.18 -7.63 2.42
N TYR A 229 1.59 -8.83 2.40
CA TYR A 229 0.34 -9.10 1.70
C TYR A 229 -0.85 -8.50 2.44
N PHE A 230 -0.96 -8.75 3.75
CA PHE A 230 -2.06 -8.24 4.57
C PHE A 230 -2.07 -6.71 4.65
N LYS A 231 -0.92 -6.04 4.81
CA LYS A 231 -0.79 -4.58 4.68
C LYS A 231 -1.37 -4.06 3.35
N LYS A 232 -1.05 -4.71 2.22
CA LYS A 232 -1.62 -4.37 0.89
C LYS A 232 -3.12 -4.64 0.77
N GLN A 233 -3.69 -5.52 1.60
CA GLN A 233 -5.13 -5.72 1.72
C GLN A 233 -5.81 -4.79 2.74
N GLY A 234 -5.08 -3.81 3.30
CA GLY A 234 -5.64 -2.86 4.28
C GLY A 234 -5.78 -3.44 5.70
N PHE A 235 -4.89 -4.36 6.08
CA PHE A 235 -4.69 -4.75 7.47
C PHE A 235 -3.61 -3.87 8.12
N THR A 236 -3.82 -3.44 9.36
CA THR A 236 -2.81 -2.82 10.21
C THR A 236 -2.44 -3.75 11.38
N LYS A 237 -1.33 -3.48 12.06
CA LYS A 237 -1.01 -4.08 13.37
C LYS A 237 -1.90 -3.50 14.49
N ASP A 238 -2.39 -2.27 14.33
CA ASP A 238 -3.14 -1.54 15.36
C ASP A 238 -4.56 -2.12 15.52
N ILE A 239 -4.79 -2.83 16.63
CA ILE A 239 -6.08 -3.48 16.90
C ILE A 239 -7.04 -2.46 17.52
N MET A 240 -7.88 -1.86 16.69
CA MET A 240 -8.92 -0.90 17.10
C MET A 240 -10.13 -1.57 17.78
N LEU A 241 -10.27 -2.90 17.67
CA LEU A 241 -11.34 -3.65 18.34
C LEU A 241 -11.05 -3.83 19.85
N PRO A 242 -12.01 -3.52 20.74
CA PRO A 242 -11.87 -3.75 22.18
C PRO A 242 -11.44 -5.17 22.53
N ILE A 243 -10.46 -5.32 23.42
CA ILE A 243 -9.89 -6.62 23.82
C ILE A 243 -10.97 -7.66 24.23
N PRO A 244 -12.01 -7.33 25.04
CA PRO A 244 -13.06 -8.29 25.40
C PRO A 244 -13.92 -8.79 24.23
N GLN A 245 -13.83 -8.14 23.07
CA GLN A 245 -14.58 -8.50 21.87
C GLN A 245 -13.96 -9.69 21.13
N TRP A 246 -12.64 -9.89 21.20
CA TRP A 246 -11.91 -10.91 20.43
C TRP A 246 -11.01 -11.84 21.27
N MET A 247 -10.51 -11.39 22.42
CA MET A 247 -9.62 -12.19 23.27
C MET A 247 -10.31 -13.49 23.73
N GLY A 248 -9.62 -14.62 23.60
CA GLY A 248 -10.16 -15.96 23.90
C GLY A 248 -11.11 -16.55 22.84
N TYR A 249 -11.52 -15.79 21.82
CA TYR A 249 -12.36 -16.28 20.72
C TYR A 249 -11.55 -16.71 19.50
N ILE A 250 -10.52 -15.93 19.16
CA ILE A 250 -9.54 -16.25 18.12
C ILE A 250 -8.51 -17.26 18.63
N LYS A 251 -7.70 -17.82 17.73
CA LYS A 251 -6.57 -18.68 18.05
C LYS A 251 -5.25 -17.92 17.98
N ASP A 252 -4.51 -17.98 19.08
CA ASP A 252 -3.16 -17.44 19.18
C ASP A 252 -2.19 -18.40 18.49
N TYR A 253 -1.29 -17.86 17.67
CA TYR A 253 -0.28 -18.62 16.94
C TYR A 253 1.11 -18.09 17.27
N GLU A 254 1.97 -18.97 17.78
CA GLU A 254 3.35 -18.65 18.14
C GLU A 254 4.13 -18.11 16.93
N GLY A 255 4.74 -16.94 17.08
CA GLY A 255 5.48 -16.27 16.01
C GLY A 255 4.62 -15.63 14.90
N GLY A 256 3.29 -15.56 15.08
CA GLY A 256 2.40 -14.78 14.22
C GLY A 256 2.17 -13.37 14.76
N THR A 257 2.14 -12.36 13.89
CA THR A 257 1.71 -10.99 14.25
C THR A 257 0.19 -10.88 14.12
N LEU A 258 -0.51 -10.45 15.17
CA LEU A 258 -1.94 -10.15 15.10
C LEU A 258 -2.15 -8.90 14.23
N MET A 259 -3.11 -8.96 13.30
CA MET A 259 -3.45 -7.86 12.39
C MET A 259 -4.97 -7.70 12.23
N GLN A 260 -5.43 -6.44 12.15
CA GLN A 260 -6.83 -6.07 11.93
C GLN A 260 -7.03 -5.40 10.58
N CYS A 261 -8.07 -5.82 9.84
CA CYS A 261 -8.64 -5.04 8.72
C CYS A 261 -10.02 -4.51 9.10
N SER A 262 -10.22 -3.21 9.00
CA SER A 262 -11.54 -2.58 9.10
C SER A 262 -12.06 -2.29 7.69
N MET A 263 -13.20 -2.89 7.33
CA MET A 263 -13.79 -2.72 6.00
C MET A 263 -14.50 -1.38 5.86
N VAL A 264 -14.51 -0.84 4.64
CA VAL A 264 -15.21 0.41 4.31
C VAL A 264 -16.63 0.07 3.87
N GLN A 265 -17.63 0.65 4.52
CA GLN A 265 -19.05 0.36 4.29
C GLN A 265 -19.49 0.65 2.84
N LYS A 266 -19.23 1.85 2.32
CA LYS A 266 -19.83 2.33 1.06
C LYS A 266 -19.21 1.79 -0.24
N ILE A 267 -18.21 0.90 -0.19
CA ILE A 267 -17.49 0.42 -1.39
C ILE A 267 -17.73 -1.06 -1.67
N ARG A 268 -17.68 -1.42 -2.96
CA ARG A 268 -17.58 -2.80 -3.45
C ARG A 268 -16.10 -3.06 -3.82
N TYR A 269 -15.43 -3.94 -3.09
CA TYR A 269 -14.01 -4.23 -3.23
C TYR A 269 -13.60 -4.81 -4.58
N LEU A 270 -14.51 -5.47 -5.31
CA LEU A 270 -14.29 -5.92 -6.69
C LEU A 270 -14.17 -4.74 -7.68
N GLU A 271 -14.89 -3.64 -7.45
CA GLU A 271 -14.93 -2.47 -8.35
C GLU A 271 -13.93 -1.37 -7.99
N VAL A 272 -13.20 -1.51 -6.86
CA VAL A 272 -12.25 -0.49 -6.34
C VAL A 272 -11.27 0.01 -7.40
N GLY A 273 -10.73 -0.86 -8.25
CA GLY A 273 -9.79 -0.45 -9.30
C GLY A 273 -10.39 0.56 -10.29
N TRP A 274 -11.66 0.40 -10.63
CA TRP A 274 -12.39 1.29 -11.53
C TRP A 274 -12.94 2.53 -10.81
N MET A 275 -13.38 2.37 -9.55
CA MET A 275 -13.77 3.50 -8.70
C MET A 275 -12.61 4.49 -8.50
N LEU A 276 -11.40 3.97 -8.19
CA LEU A 276 -10.19 4.79 -8.04
C LEU A 276 -9.80 5.48 -9.36
N LEU A 277 -9.97 4.82 -10.50
CA LEU A 277 -9.71 5.43 -11.81
C LEU A 277 -10.67 6.61 -12.06
N ARG A 278 -11.97 6.44 -11.78
CA ARG A 278 -12.98 7.51 -11.90
C ARG A 278 -12.73 8.66 -10.93
N GLN A 279 -12.34 8.38 -9.68
CA GLN A 279 -11.98 9.40 -8.70
C GLN A 279 -10.75 10.20 -9.17
N LYS A 280 -9.70 9.51 -9.65
CA LYS A 280 -8.52 10.14 -10.24
C LYS A 280 -8.90 11.00 -11.45
N GLU A 281 -9.78 10.54 -12.33
CA GLU A 281 -10.26 11.31 -13.48
C GLU A 281 -11.04 12.57 -13.06
N ALA A 282 -11.92 12.48 -12.06
CA ALA A 282 -12.65 13.63 -11.54
C ALA A 282 -11.71 14.69 -10.93
N VAL A 283 -10.70 14.26 -10.17
CA VAL A 283 -9.63 15.13 -9.66
C VAL A 283 -8.83 15.74 -10.82
N HIS A 284 -8.42 14.95 -11.80
CA HIS A 284 -7.70 15.44 -12.99
C HIS A 284 -8.54 16.39 -13.86
N ALA A 285 -9.87 16.23 -13.92
CA ALA A 285 -10.77 17.15 -14.59
C ALA A 285 -10.84 18.49 -13.85
N LYS A 286 -10.93 18.47 -12.51
CA LYS A 286 -10.88 19.69 -11.70
C LYS A 286 -9.52 20.39 -11.77
N ILE A 287 -8.42 19.63 -11.78
CA ILE A 287 -7.07 20.16 -11.99
C ILE A 287 -6.98 20.83 -13.37
N ARG A 288 -7.39 20.17 -14.47
CA ARG A 288 -7.37 20.75 -15.83
C ARG A 288 -8.24 22.02 -15.98
N ALA A 289 -9.25 22.21 -15.13
CA ALA A 289 -10.07 23.43 -15.14
C ALA A 289 -9.41 24.64 -14.45
N VAL A 290 -8.29 24.45 -13.75
CA VAL A 290 -7.59 25.50 -12.96
C VAL A 290 -6.12 25.62 -13.34
N SER A 291 -5.43 24.48 -13.45
CA SER A 291 -4.03 24.37 -13.85
C SER A 291 -3.89 24.54 -15.36
N ARG A 292 -2.93 25.39 -15.75
CA ARG A 292 -2.45 25.55 -17.13
C ARG A 292 -1.18 24.73 -17.42
N SER A 293 -0.82 23.77 -16.56
CA SER A 293 0.43 23.00 -16.65
C SER A 293 0.51 22.06 -17.87
N TYR A 294 -0.54 22.01 -18.70
CA TYR A 294 -0.55 21.30 -19.99
C TYR A 294 -0.09 22.20 -21.16
N ASP A 295 0.06 23.52 -20.95
CA ASP A 295 0.53 24.44 -21.99
C ASP A 295 2.02 24.21 -22.24
N ILE A 296 2.36 23.74 -23.46
CA ILE A 296 3.74 23.48 -23.85
C ILE A 296 4.39 24.79 -24.29
N HIS A 297 5.22 25.36 -23.43
CA HIS A 297 5.98 26.57 -23.74
C HIS A 297 7.29 26.24 -24.48
N PRO A 298 7.66 27.00 -25.53
CA PRO A 298 8.94 26.82 -26.20
C PRO A 298 10.11 27.23 -25.29
N PRO A 299 11.32 26.67 -25.50
CA PRO A 299 12.49 27.07 -24.73
C PRO A 299 12.83 28.56 -24.97
N PRO A 300 13.35 29.29 -23.96
CA PRO A 300 13.85 30.65 -24.10
C PRO A 300 14.79 30.82 -25.31
N ALA A 301 14.55 31.86 -26.10
CA ALA A 301 15.31 32.13 -27.33
C ALA A 301 16.83 32.30 -27.07
N GLN A 302 17.19 32.78 -25.88
CA GLN A 302 18.57 32.92 -25.42
C GLN A 302 19.33 31.59 -25.37
N TRP A 303 18.64 30.45 -25.25
CA TRP A 303 19.26 29.12 -25.25
C TRP A 303 19.45 28.53 -26.66
N GLN A 304 18.97 29.18 -27.73
CA GLN A 304 19.14 28.67 -29.10
C GLN A 304 20.53 28.96 -29.70
N LYS A 305 21.28 29.94 -29.17
CA LYS A 305 22.57 30.39 -29.74
C LYS A 305 23.56 30.84 -28.66
N GLY A 306 24.62 30.07 -28.46
CA GLY A 306 25.77 30.45 -27.61
C GLY A 306 25.82 29.75 -26.24
N PRO A 307 26.81 30.10 -25.39
CA PRO A 307 26.95 29.52 -24.06
C PRO A 307 25.76 29.91 -23.16
N ILE A 308 25.28 28.95 -22.35
CA ILE A 308 24.09 29.12 -21.51
C ILE A 308 24.37 30.15 -20.42
N THR A 309 23.76 31.33 -20.54
CA THR A 309 23.80 32.38 -19.52
C THR A 309 22.71 32.16 -18.47
N LYS A 310 22.96 32.63 -17.24
CA LYS A 310 21.96 32.61 -16.16
C LYS A 310 20.82 33.58 -16.50
N ILE A 311 19.64 33.05 -16.77
CA ILE A 311 18.41 33.83 -16.97
C ILE A 311 17.68 33.93 -15.62
N ASP A 312 17.20 35.12 -15.27
CA ASP A 312 16.27 35.29 -14.14
C ASP A 312 14.88 34.76 -14.55
N PRO A 313 14.30 33.78 -13.82
CA PRO A 313 13.02 33.16 -14.16
C PRO A 313 11.85 34.14 -14.30
N LEU A 314 11.86 35.29 -13.62
CA LEU A 314 10.78 36.28 -13.66
C LEU A 314 10.60 36.93 -15.04
N PHE A 315 11.64 36.93 -15.88
CA PHE A 315 11.57 37.43 -17.26
C PHE A 315 10.99 36.42 -18.25
N VAL A 316 10.86 35.14 -17.88
CA VAL A 316 10.25 34.11 -18.74
C VAL A 316 8.73 34.25 -18.64
N PRO A 317 8.01 34.63 -19.73
CA PRO A 317 6.58 34.96 -19.63
C PRO A 317 5.71 33.79 -19.13
N ALA A 318 6.10 32.55 -19.45
CA ALA A 318 5.48 31.33 -18.95
C ALA A 318 5.58 31.19 -17.43
N ILE A 319 6.79 31.38 -16.86
CA ILE A 319 7.05 31.26 -15.42
C ILE A 319 6.34 32.39 -14.65
N LYS A 320 6.36 33.61 -15.20
CA LYS A 320 5.57 34.72 -14.64
C LYS A 320 4.07 34.44 -14.63
N ALA A 321 3.55 33.77 -15.67
CA ALA A 321 2.12 33.46 -15.79
C ALA A 321 1.63 32.33 -14.86
N THR A 322 2.52 31.49 -14.32
CA THR A 322 2.16 30.48 -13.31
C THR A 322 2.08 31.02 -11.89
N GLY A 323 2.46 32.28 -11.65
CA GLY A 323 2.56 32.85 -10.31
C GLY A 323 3.76 32.32 -9.51
N TRP A 324 4.81 31.87 -10.21
CA TRP A 324 6.04 31.40 -9.58
C TRP A 324 6.74 32.49 -8.77
N SER A 325 7.32 32.10 -7.63
CA SER A 325 8.16 32.92 -6.75
C SER A 325 9.37 32.11 -6.28
N SER A 326 10.44 32.79 -5.84
CA SER A 326 11.63 32.14 -5.26
C SER A 326 11.24 31.26 -4.07
N ASP A 327 10.42 31.79 -3.17
CA ASP A 327 9.95 31.11 -1.96
C ASP A 327 9.22 29.78 -2.28
N MET A 328 8.41 29.74 -3.34
CA MET A 328 7.73 28.52 -3.80
C MET A 328 8.70 27.50 -4.39
N ASP A 329 9.73 27.97 -5.12
CA ASP A 329 10.78 27.13 -5.69
C ASP A 329 11.66 26.54 -4.58
N GLU A 330 12.06 27.36 -3.61
CA GLU A 330 12.81 26.97 -2.42
C GLU A 330 12.04 25.95 -1.56
N LEU A 331 10.75 26.18 -1.31
CA LEU A 331 9.88 25.20 -0.63
C LEU A 331 9.72 23.89 -1.44
N SER A 332 9.72 23.95 -2.77
CA SER A 332 9.62 22.75 -3.61
C SER A 332 10.93 21.95 -3.70
N ARG A 333 12.06 22.63 -3.49
CA ARG A 333 13.42 22.05 -3.47
C ARG A 333 13.88 21.65 -2.08
N ALA A 334 13.23 22.17 -1.03
CA ALA A 334 13.47 21.75 0.34
C ALA A 334 13.30 20.23 0.44
N PRO A 335 14.35 19.48 0.83
CA PRO A 335 14.23 18.04 0.95
C PRO A 335 13.22 17.74 2.05
N ARG A 336 12.24 16.88 1.73
CA ARG A 336 11.14 16.52 2.65
C ARG A 336 11.63 15.95 3.99
N HIS A 337 12.81 15.35 3.97
CA HIS A 337 13.47 14.72 5.10
C HIS A 337 14.93 15.19 5.17
N GLY A 338 15.55 15.06 6.35
CA GLY A 338 16.96 15.41 6.54
C GLY A 338 17.91 14.64 5.60
N PRO A 339 19.13 15.17 5.33
CA PRO A 339 20.07 14.56 4.38
C PRO A 339 20.42 13.09 4.72
N ASN A 340 20.48 12.78 6.01
CA ASN A 340 20.86 11.46 6.52
C ASN A 340 19.67 10.48 6.62
N TYR A 341 18.43 10.90 6.31
CA TYR A 341 17.22 10.10 6.56
C TYR A 341 17.30 8.69 5.96
N ASN A 342 17.67 8.57 4.68
CA ASN A 342 17.75 7.27 4.01
C ASN A 342 18.89 6.38 4.53
N GLN A 343 19.95 6.96 5.09
CA GLN A 343 21.06 6.20 5.69
C GLN A 343 20.63 5.68 7.08
N LEU A 344 20.00 6.52 7.90
CA LEU A 344 19.44 6.14 9.19
C LEU A 344 18.32 5.09 9.05
N LEU A 345 17.45 5.21 8.05
CA LEU A 345 16.42 4.21 7.75
C LEU A 345 17.04 2.84 7.47
N ARG A 346 18.13 2.79 6.68
CA ARG A 346 18.85 1.55 6.37
C ARG A 346 19.52 0.97 7.60
N LEU A 347 20.20 1.81 8.39
CA LEU A 347 20.82 1.39 9.65
C LEU A 347 19.79 0.80 10.62
N LEU A 348 18.64 1.45 10.78
CA LEU A 348 17.55 0.96 11.63
C LEU A 348 16.99 -0.38 11.13
N ASN A 349 16.73 -0.51 9.82
CA ASN A 349 16.29 -1.77 9.22
C ASN A 349 17.32 -2.89 9.42
N ASP A 350 18.60 -2.61 9.25
CA ASP A 350 19.67 -3.60 9.46
C ASP A 350 19.74 -4.05 10.93
N ILE A 351 19.56 -3.13 11.88
CA ILE A 351 19.49 -3.44 13.31
C ILE A 351 18.24 -4.29 13.62
N GLN A 352 17.05 -3.87 13.15
CA GLN A 352 15.79 -4.62 13.34
C GLN A 352 15.83 -6.04 12.75
N ASN A 353 16.50 -6.25 11.62
CA ASN A 353 16.63 -7.57 10.98
C ASN A 353 17.76 -8.45 11.54
N ASN A 354 18.51 -7.97 12.55
CA ASN A 354 19.57 -8.75 13.17
C ASN A 354 19.00 -9.87 14.06
N THR A 355 19.63 -11.04 14.10
CA THR A 355 19.20 -12.18 14.93
C THR A 355 19.21 -11.91 16.43
N ASN A 356 19.92 -10.88 16.89
CA ASN A 356 19.97 -10.45 18.29
C ASN A 356 18.98 -9.31 18.60
N ALA A 357 18.17 -8.86 17.63
CA ALA A 357 17.21 -7.76 17.79
C ALA A 357 15.95 -8.14 18.56
N TRP A 358 15.65 -9.43 18.72
CA TRP A 358 14.37 -9.93 19.25
C TRP A 358 13.89 -9.32 20.59
N PRO A 359 14.73 -8.92 21.58
CA PRO A 359 14.24 -8.28 22.81
C PRO A 359 13.92 -6.79 22.64
N PHE A 360 14.31 -6.19 21.52
CA PHE A 360 14.29 -4.76 21.27
C PHE A 360 13.28 -4.35 20.20
N LEU A 361 12.60 -5.31 19.57
CA LEU A 361 11.67 -5.04 18.46
C LEU A 361 10.41 -4.26 18.88
N HIS A 362 10.05 -4.33 20.16
CA HIS A 362 8.83 -3.77 20.73
C HIS A 362 9.10 -3.22 22.15
N PRO A 363 8.28 -2.27 22.65
CA PRO A 363 8.33 -1.85 24.04
C PRO A 363 8.14 -3.04 25.01
N VAL A 364 8.82 -3.01 26.16
CA VAL A 364 8.68 -4.05 27.19
C VAL A 364 7.26 -4.04 27.76
N ASN A 365 6.55 -5.17 27.70
CA ASN A 365 5.18 -5.25 28.19
C ASN A 365 5.13 -5.14 29.73
N LYS A 366 4.48 -4.10 30.26
CA LYS A 366 4.31 -3.88 31.70
C LYS A 366 3.55 -5.02 32.39
N ASP A 367 2.62 -5.67 31.70
CA ASP A 367 1.84 -6.77 32.27
C ASP A 367 2.66 -8.08 32.39
N GLU A 368 3.76 -8.20 31.63
CA GLU A 368 4.70 -9.32 31.70
C GLU A 368 5.88 -9.02 32.63
N VAL A 369 6.33 -7.75 32.71
CA VAL A 369 7.49 -7.31 33.49
C VAL A 369 7.09 -6.11 34.36
N ALA A 370 6.44 -6.40 35.49
CA ALA A 370 5.72 -5.42 36.30
C ALA A 370 6.59 -4.27 36.85
N ASP A 371 7.82 -4.56 37.28
CA ASP A 371 8.77 -3.64 37.89
C ASP A 371 9.69 -2.93 36.89
N TYR A 372 9.62 -3.27 35.59
CA TYR A 372 10.51 -2.71 34.56
C TYR A 372 10.51 -1.18 34.54
N TYR A 373 9.31 -0.56 34.54
CA TYR A 373 9.13 0.89 34.51
C TYR A 373 9.38 1.58 35.86
N ASP A 374 9.47 0.81 36.95
CA ASP A 374 9.92 1.32 38.25
C ASP A 374 11.46 1.44 38.29
N VAL A 375 12.18 0.57 37.57
CA VAL A 375 13.65 0.60 37.44
C VAL A 375 14.13 1.48 36.29
N ILE A 376 13.50 1.40 35.12
CA ILE A 376 13.87 2.09 33.87
C ILE A 376 12.96 3.30 33.64
N LYS A 377 13.56 4.50 33.59
CA LYS A 377 12.83 5.78 33.50
C LYS A 377 12.70 6.35 32.09
N GLU A 378 13.61 5.99 31.20
CA GLU A 378 13.61 6.42 29.80
C GLU A 378 13.57 5.17 28.90
N PRO A 379 12.42 4.48 28.78
CA PRO A 379 12.29 3.29 27.94
C PRO A 379 12.54 3.63 26.46
N MET A 380 13.22 2.73 25.75
CA MET A 380 13.51 2.87 24.32
C MET A 380 13.60 1.50 23.67
N ASP A 381 13.10 1.40 22.44
CA ASP A 381 13.00 0.18 21.63
C ASP A 381 12.97 0.55 20.13
N LEU A 382 13.14 -0.44 19.26
CA LEU A 382 13.29 -0.23 17.81
C LEU A 382 11.99 0.16 17.09
N GLU A 383 10.81 -0.09 17.67
CA GLU A 383 9.53 0.39 17.12
C GLU A 383 9.30 1.86 17.51
N THR A 384 9.67 2.25 18.73
CA THR A 384 9.74 3.67 19.14
C THR A 384 10.74 4.44 18.29
N MET A 385 11.93 3.88 18.02
CA MET A 385 12.91 4.49 17.12
C MET A 385 12.39 4.61 15.67
N GLU A 386 11.67 3.61 15.14
CA GLU A 386 11.03 3.69 13.82
C GLU A 386 10.01 4.85 13.76
N GLN A 387 9.16 4.99 14.78
CA GLN A 387 8.20 6.09 14.87
C GLN A 387 8.85 7.47 15.02
N LYS A 388 9.98 7.58 15.75
CA LYS A 388 10.76 8.83 15.84
C LYS A 388 11.38 9.17 14.48
N HIS A 389 11.90 8.18 13.77
CA HIS A 389 12.49 8.36 12.46
C HIS A 389 11.45 8.81 11.40
N GLU A 390 10.28 8.17 11.32
CA GLU A 390 9.19 8.57 10.41
C GLU A 390 8.67 10.00 10.63
N ARG A 391 8.94 10.59 11.81
CA ARG A 391 8.57 11.96 12.19
C ARG A 391 9.72 12.96 12.08
N ASP A 392 10.82 12.58 11.40
CA ASP A 392 12.03 13.39 11.22
C ASP A 392 12.71 13.83 12.54
N MET A 393 12.51 13.10 13.65
CA MET A 393 13.06 13.43 14.98
C MET A 393 14.57 13.12 15.14
N TYR A 394 15.22 12.56 14.11
CA TYR A 394 16.66 12.34 14.07
C TYR A 394 17.28 13.28 13.04
N HIS A 395 17.73 14.45 13.50
CA HIS A 395 18.35 15.44 12.64
C HIS A 395 19.81 15.07 12.34
N THR A 396 20.49 14.44 13.30
CA THR A 396 21.87 13.99 13.15
C THR A 396 22.04 12.49 13.48
N LEU A 397 23.23 11.94 13.24
CA LEU A 397 23.54 10.55 13.60
C LEU A 397 23.57 10.38 15.13
N GLU A 398 24.06 11.40 15.84
CA GLU A 398 24.18 11.42 17.30
C GLU A 398 22.82 11.29 17.98
N ASP A 399 21.76 11.88 17.40
CA ASP A 399 20.40 11.74 17.93
C ASP A 399 19.88 10.30 17.85
N PHE A 400 20.21 9.59 16.77
CA PHE A 400 19.90 8.16 16.60
C PHE A 400 20.74 7.29 17.55
N ILE A 401 22.03 7.59 17.69
CA ILE A 401 22.94 6.85 18.58
C ILE A 401 22.53 7.02 20.05
N LYS A 402 22.13 8.22 20.50
CA LYS A 402 21.65 8.45 21.87
C LYS A 402 20.51 7.48 22.23
N ASP A 403 19.47 7.41 21.41
CA ASP A 403 18.35 6.48 21.60
C ASP A 403 18.79 5.01 21.59
N ALA A 404 19.63 4.61 20.61
CA ALA A 404 20.14 3.25 20.54
C ALA A 404 20.96 2.87 21.79
N MET A 405 21.77 3.79 22.30
CA MET A 405 22.54 3.61 23.53
C MET A 405 21.65 3.58 24.78
N ILE A 406 20.59 4.39 24.85
CA ILE A 406 19.57 4.29 25.92
C ILE A 406 18.96 2.89 25.92
N MET A 407 18.53 2.37 24.77
CA MET A 407 17.99 1.02 24.61
C MET A 407 18.96 -0.07 25.10
N PHE A 408 20.24 -0.02 24.69
CA PHE A 408 21.25 -0.99 25.15
C PHE A 408 21.59 -0.87 26.63
N ASN A 409 21.71 0.36 27.14
CA ASN A 409 22.05 0.64 28.54
C ASN A 409 20.90 0.28 29.49
N ASN A 410 19.64 0.51 29.11
CA ASN A 410 18.47 0.05 29.86
C ASN A 410 18.45 -1.48 29.98
N CYS A 411 18.76 -2.18 28.89
CA CYS A 411 18.83 -3.64 28.89
C CYS A 411 19.92 -4.16 29.84
N ARG A 412 21.14 -3.57 29.82
CA ARG A 412 22.23 -3.90 30.75
C ARG A 412 21.96 -3.48 32.20
N ARG A 413 21.20 -2.40 32.42
CA ARG A 413 20.82 -1.91 33.76
C ARG A 413 19.78 -2.81 34.41
N TYR A 414 18.88 -3.38 33.61
CA TYR A 414 17.78 -4.22 34.10
C TYR A 414 18.15 -5.72 34.21
N ASN A 415 19.02 -6.22 33.32
CA ASN A 415 19.32 -7.65 33.20
C ASN A 415 20.79 -7.93 33.55
N ASP A 416 21.04 -8.98 34.34
CA ASP A 416 22.41 -9.47 34.60
C ASP A 416 23.19 -9.76 33.31
N GLU A 417 24.50 -9.51 33.33
CA GLU A 417 25.40 -9.66 32.17
C GLU A 417 25.37 -11.07 31.54
N ASN A 418 25.06 -12.08 32.35
CA ASN A 418 25.00 -13.47 31.93
C ASN A 418 23.68 -13.86 31.21
N THR A 419 22.66 -13.01 31.25
CA THR A 419 21.37 -13.24 30.59
C THR A 419 21.49 -13.28 29.06
N PRO A 420 20.56 -13.95 28.35
CA PRO A 420 20.47 -13.83 26.89
C PRO A 420 20.20 -12.39 26.45
N TYR A 421 19.51 -11.58 27.27
CA TYR A 421 19.19 -10.17 27.02
C TYR A 421 20.44 -9.28 26.96
N ALA A 422 21.27 -9.28 28.01
CA ALA A 422 22.52 -8.50 28.04
C ALA A 422 23.51 -8.96 26.93
N LYS A 423 23.57 -10.27 26.67
CA LYS A 423 24.35 -10.84 25.56
C LYS A 423 23.83 -10.39 24.19
N ALA A 424 22.52 -10.24 24.02
CA ALA A 424 21.91 -9.72 22.80
C ALA A 424 22.21 -8.22 22.62
N ALA A 425 22.08 -7.40 23.67
CA ALA A 425 22.44 -5.98 23.66
C ALA A 425 23.88 -5.76 23.18
N ASN A 426 24.84 -6.44 23.80
CA ASN A 426 26.27 -6.30 23.49
C ASN A 426 26.62 -6.73 22.05
N LYS A 427 25.93 -7.75 21.52
CA LYS A 427 26.09 -8.17 20.12
C LYS A 427 25.47 -7.19 19.13
N LEU A 428 24.29 -6.67 19.44
CA LEU A 428 23.54 -5.78 18.57
C LEU A 428 24.18 -4.38 18.51
N GLU A 429 24.67 -3.87 19.64
CA GLU A 429 25.46 -2.65 19.70
C GLU A 429 26.75 -2.78 18.88
N LYS A 430 27.49 -3.89 19.04
CA LYS A 430 28.69 -4.16 18.22
C LYS A 430 28.38 -4.22 16.72
N PHE A 431 27.22 -4.77 16.36
CA PHE A 431 26.75 -4.80 14.96
C PHE A 431 26.40 -3.40 14.44
N MET A 432 25.68 -2.58 15.21
CA MET A 432 25.41 -1.17 14.89
C MET A 432 26.71 -0.42 14.62
N TRP A 433 27.70 -0.52 15.51
CA TRP A 433 29.02 0.12 15.32
C TRP A 433 29.83 -0.43 14.15
N SER A 434 29.55 -1.65 13.66
CA SER A 434 30.11 -2.15 12.39
C SER A 434 29.47 -1.43 11.21
N ARG A 435 28.13 -1.37 11.19
CA ARG A 435 27.37 -0.74 10.11
C ARG A 435 27.61 0.75 9.98
N ILE A 436 27.75 1.49 11.09
CA ILE A 436 28.10 2.91 11.06
C ILE A 436 29.46 3.13 10.38
N ARG A 437 30.46 2.28 10.66
CA ARG A 437 31.81 2.36 10.03
C ARG A 437 31.84 1.93 8.57
N GLU A 438 30.90 1.09 8.14
CA GLU A 438 30.76 0.69 6.73
C GLU A 438 30.15 1.81 5.86
N ILE A 439 29.54 2.84 6.45
CA ILE A 439 28.95 3.98 5.75
C ILE A 439 30.04 5.05 5.50
N PRO A 440 30.43 5.33 4.25
CA PRO A 440 31.54 6.24 3.95
C PRO A 440 31.38 7.62 4.59
N GLU A 441 30.16 8.15 4.61
CA GLU A 441 29.78 9.45 5.16
C GLU A 441 30.01 9.57 6.68
N TRP A 442 30.08 8.45 7.41
CA TRP A 442 30.28 8.41 8.87
C TRP A 442 31.56 7.67 9.28
N SER A 443 32.30 7.10 8.33
CA SER A 443 33.51 6.32 8.56
C SER A 443 34.66 7.08 9.23
N HIS A 444 34.60 8.41 9.22
CA HIS A 444 35.56 9.32 9.84
C HIS A 444 35.19 9.76 11.26
N LEU A 445 33.97 9.44 11.74
CA LEU A 445 33.55 9.76 13.10
C LEU A 445 34.12 8.70 14.04
N GLU A 446 34.90 9.13 15.04
CA GLU A 446 35.47 8.20 16.00
C GLU A 446 34.35 7.64 16.90
N VAL A 447 34.33 6.32 17.08
CA VAL A 447 33.33 5.63 17.91
C VAL A 447 33.42 6.07 19.38
N GLU A 448 34.54 6.67 19.77
CA GLU A 448 34.78 7.20 21.11
C GLU A 448 34.15 8.59 21.30
N ASP A 449 34.14 9.46 20.27
CA ASP A 449 33.44 10.76 20.27
C ASP A 449 31.91 10.61 20.25
N LEU A 450 31.41 9.51 19.69
CA LEU A 450 29.97 9.22 19.56
C LEU A 450 29.37 8.45 20.74
N ARG A 451 30.17 8.09 21.75
CA ARG A 451 29.67 7.47 22.99
C ARG A 451 29.31 8.54 24.02
N PRO A 452 28.05 8.58 24.49
CA PRO A 452 27.63 9.51 25.54
C PRO A 452 28.16 9.11 26.93
#